data_AF-A0A0B6CR77-F1
#
_entry.id   AF-A0A0B6CR77-F1
#
_cell.length_a   1.000
_cell.length_b   1.000
_cell.length_c   1.000
_cell.angle_alpha   90.00
_cell.angle_beta   90.00
_cell.angle_gamma   90.00
#
_symmetry.space_group_name_H-M   'P 1'
#
loop_
_entity.id
_entity.type
_entity.pdbx_description
1 polymer ?
#
loop_
_entity_poly.entity_id
_entity_poly.type
_entity_poly.pdbx_seq_one_letter_code
_entity_poly.pdbx_strand_id
1 'polypeptide(L)'
;MYNNLFKKVSLILVIALGLSSCASDGLYINNNVPKTKIVLESKPNKNTFYSDNYQSISQRIYDDNVKVLNLKTGDNEFPLDKDSKDYALYFILPDNKSIENWKYIISSDSVNEFTIKNDSSIEKD
;
A
#
# COMPACT_ATOMS: atom_id res chain seq x y z
N MET A 1 -44.99 -18.33 -25.15
CA MET A 1 -44.68 -17.81 -23.79
C MET A 1 -43.20 -18.00 -23.44
N TYR A 2 -42.27 -17.47 -24.24
CA TYR A 2 -40.82 -17.76 -24.12
C TYR A 2 -39.98 -16.51 -23.85
N ASN A 3 -40.52 -15.51 -23.13
CA ASN A 3 -39.87 -14.18 -23.03
C ASN A 3 -39.57 -13.69 -21.60
N ASN A 4 -40.04 -14.39 -20.57
CA ASN A 4 -39.87 -13.94 -19.18
C ASN A 4 -38.77 -14.66 -18.40
N LEU A 5 -38.28 -15.82 -18.86
CA LEU A 5 -37.20 -16.56 -18.20
C LEU A 5 -35.82 -15.98 -18.53
N PHE A 6 -35.56 -15.64 -19.80
CA PHE A 6 -34.29 -15.07 -20.26
C PHE A 6 -33.97 -13.70 -19.64
N LYS A 7 -34.99 -12.86 -19.40
CA LYS A 7 -34.80 -11.57 -18.73
C LYS A 7 -34.36 -11.71 -17.26
N LYS A 8 -34.81 -12.74 -16.56
CA LYS A 8 -34.45 -12.97 -15.15
C LYS A 8 -33.03 -13.53 -15.00
N VAL A 9 -32.61 -14.41 -15.91
CA VAL A 9 -31.24 -14.96 -15.92
C VAL A 9 -30.20 -13.88 -16.27
N SER A 10 -30.53 -12.97 -17.18
CA SER A 10 -29.63 -11.87 -17.55
C SER A 10 -29.40 -10.87 -16.40
N LEU A 11 -30.38 -10.67 -15.50
CA LEU A 11 -30.24 -9.72 -14.40
C LEU A 11 -29.38 -10.28 -13.25
N ILE A 12 -29.44 -11.60 -13.01
CA ILE A 12 -28.66 -12.27 -11.97
C ILE A 12 -27.17 -12.34 -12.36
N LEU A 13 -26.87 -12.49 -13.66
CA LEU A 13 -25.49 -12.53 -14.16
C LEU A 13 -24.75 -11.19 -13.98
N VAL A 14 -25.45 -10.06 -14.08
CA VAL A 14 -24.86 -8.72 -13.92
C VAL A 14 -24.50 -8.43 -12.46
N ILE A 15 -25.26 -8.98 -11.51
CA ILE A 15 -24.97 -8.81 -10.07
C ILE A 15 -23.81 -9.72 -9.63
N ALA A 16 -23.65 -10.90 -10.23
CA ALA A 16 -22.56 -11.83 -9.91
C ALA A 16 -21.19 -11.46 -10.50
N LEU A 17 -21.17 -10.65 -11.58
CA LEU A 17 -19.93 -10.22 -12.26
C LEU A 17 -19.48 -8.80 -11.88
N GLY A 18 -20.25 -8.08 -11.06
CA GLY A 18 -20.05 -6.65 -10.79
C GLY A 18 -19.12 -6.29 -9.62
N LEU A 19 -18.51 -7.26 -8.94
CA LEU A 19 -17.55 -7.01 -7.86
C LEU A 19 -16.11 -7.26 -8.31
N SER A 20 -15.78 -6.93 -9.56
CA SER A 20 -14.39 -6.60 -9.88
C SER A 20 -14.08 -5.33 -9.09
N SER A 21 -13.49 -5.49 -7.90
CA SER A 21 -12.93 -4.42 -7.10
C SER A 21 -11.91 -3.69 -7.96
N CYS A 22 -12.35 -2.65 -8.67
CA CYS A 22 -11.44 -1.68 -9.27
C CYS A 22 -10.91 -0.87 -8.09
N ALA A 23 -9.87 -1.37 -7.43
CA ALA A 23 -9.08 -0.55 -6.52
C ALA A 23 -8.57 0.65 -7.34
N SER A 24 -8.83 1.85 -6.84
CA SER A 24 -8.30 3.08 -7.45
C SER A 24 -6.80 3.18 -7.19
N ASP A 25 -6.06 3.95 -8.00
CA ASP A 25 -4.65 4.21 -7.72
C ASP A 25 -4.45 4.73 -6.29
N GLY A 26 -3.44 4.21 -5.59
CA GLY A 26 -3.24 4.50 -4.17
C GLY A 26 -2.31 3.50 -3.49
N LEU A 27 -2.19 3.62 -2.17
CA LEU A 27 -1.42 2.71 -1.33
C LEU A 27 -2.36 1.96 -0.38
N TYR A 28 -2.39 0.64 -0.51
CA TYR A 28 -3.19 -0.28 0.29
C TYR A 28 -2.27 -1.25 1.03
N ILE A 29 -2.44 -1.36 2.35
CA ILE A 29 -1.60 -2.22 3.19
C ILE A 29 -2.49 -3.05 4.13
N ASN A 30 -2.50 -4.36 3.95
CA ASN A 30 -3.03 -5.30 4.93
C ASN A 30 -1.95 -5.63 5.96
N ASN A 31 -2.17 -5.26 7.22
CA ASN A 31 -1.16 -5.38 8.27
C ASN A 31 -1.57 -6.37 9.36
N ASN A 32 -0.80 -7.44 9.55
CA ASN A 32 -1.01 -8.41 10.64
C ASN A 32 -0.08 -8.19 11.84
N VAL A 33 0.81 -7.19 11.79
CA VAL A 33 1.78 -6.92 12.86
C VAL A 33 1.37 -5.64 13.62
N PRO A 34 1.00 -5.73 14.91
CA PRO A 34 0.65 -4.55 15.71
C PRO A 34 1.81 -3.58 15.85
N LYS A 35 1.52 -2.28 16.00
CA LYS A 35 2.49 -1.19 16.21
C LYS A 35 3.43 -0.91 15.03
N THR A 36 3.25 -1.57 13.89
CA THR A 36 3.94 -1.24 12.64
C THR A 36 3.67 0.21 12.25
N LYS A 37 4.69 0.87 11.71
CA LYS A 37 4.58 2.18 11.09
C LYS A 37 5.10 2.11 9.66
N ILE A 38 4.75 3.12 8.87
CA ILE A 38 5.40 3.40 7.61
C ILE A 38 5.99 4.80 7.61
N VAL A 39 7.04 4.98 6.81
CA VAL A 39 7.47 6.30 6.37
C VAL A 39 7.19 6.41 4.88
N LEU A 40 6.53 7.49 4.49
CA LEU A 40 6.19 7.79 3.11
C LEU A 40 6.87 9.11 2.72
N GLU A 41 7.73 9.06 1.71
CA GLU A 41 8.52 10.19 1.22
C GLU A 41 8.16 10.45 -0.25
N SER A 42 7.60 11.62 -0.56
CA SER A 42 7.31 12.00 -1.96
C SER A 42 8.55 12.52 -2.67
N LYS A 43 8.66 12.26 -3.98
CA LYS A 43 9.80 12.67 -4.83
C LYS A 43 11.17 12.22 -4.27
N PRO A 44 11.34 10.92 -3.95
CA PRO A 44 12.53 10.43 -3.27
C PRO A 44 13.78 10.51 -4.15
N ASN A 45 14.94 10.75 -3.52
CA ASN A 45 16.23 10.57 -4.17
C ASN A 45 16.59 9.07 -4.18
N LYS A 46 16.64 8.44 -5.36
CA LYS A 46 16.90 6.99 -5.48
C LYS A 46 18.23 6.55 -4.87
N ASN A 47 19.29 7.35 -4.97
CA ASN A 47 20.59 7.00 -4.37
C ASN A 47 20.50 6.97 -2.85
N THR A 48 19.76 7.90 -2.26
CA THR A 48 19.51 7.96 -0.81
C THR A 48 18.62 6.79 -0.39
N PHE A 49 17.55 6.51 -1.13
CA PHE A 49 16.67 5.37 -0.89
C PHE A 49 17.44 4.04 -0.79
N TYR A 50 18.36 3.76 -1.71
CA TYR A 50 19.12 2.50 -1.67
C TYR A 50 20.09 2.41 -0.49
N SER A 51 20.66 3.53 -0.04
CA SER A 51 21.53 3.56 1.14
C SER A 51 20.79 3.70 2.47
N ASP A 52 19.49 4.02 2.45
CA ASP A 52 18.72 4.31 3.64
C ASP A 52 18.60 3.12 4.60
N ASN A 53 18.63 3.46 5.89
CA ASN A 53 18.32 2.62 7.03
C ASN A 53 17.37 3.40 7.97
N TYR A 54 16.89 2.77 9.05
CA TYR A 54 15.95 3.41 9.96
C TYR A 54 16.48 4.73 10.57
N GLN A 55 17.78 4.81 10.85
CA GLN A 55 18.40 6.01 11.41
C GLN A 55 18.42 7.15 10.38
N SER A 56 18.89 6.91 9.16
CA SER A 56 18.94 7.95 8.12
C SER A 56 17.55 8.48 7.76
N ILE A 57 16.53 7.62 7.77
CA ILE A 57 15.13 8.02 7.54
C ILE A 57 14.64 8.88 8.71
N SER A 58 14.92 8.50 9.95
CA SER A 58 14.48 9.25 11.14
C SER A 58 15.03 10.68 11.21
N GLN A 59 16.15 10.95 10.54
CA GLN A 59 16.74 12.30 10.45
C GLN A 59 15.96 13.24 9.52
N ARG A 60 15.13 12.69 8.62
CA ARG A 60 14.35 13.45 7.62
C ARG A 60 12.86 13.60 7.97
N ILE A 61 12.43 13.18 9.16
CA ILE A 61 10.99 13.17 9.53
C ILE A 61 10.37 14.57 9.67
N TYR A 62 11.18 15.61 9.66
CA TYR A 62 10.74 17.01 9.67
C TYR A 62 10.72 17.64 8.28
N ASP A 63 11.17 16.92 7.25
CA ASP A 63 11.11 17.40 5.87
C ASP A 63 9.65 17.40 5.38
N ASP A 64 9.24 18.44 4.65
CA ASP A 64 7.85 18.64 4.22
C ASP A 64 7.29 17.47 3.38
N ASN A 65 8.16 16.75 2.68
CA ASN A 65 7.80 15.63 1.81
C ASN A 65 7.78 14.27 2.52
N VAL A 66 8.10 14.21 3.83
CA VAL A 66 8.18 12.97 4.62
C VAL A 66 7.04 12.90 5.63
N LYS A 67 6.35 11.76 5.69
CA LYS A 67 5.31 11.47 6.68
C LYS A 67 5.56 10.15 7.38
N VAL A 68 5.45 10.15 8.70
CA VAL A 68 5.46 8.92 9.52
C VAL A 68 4.04 8.59 9.92
N LEU A 69 3.55 7.41 9.54
CA LEU A 69 2.16 7.01 9.70
C LEU A 69 2.09 5.69 10.47
N ASN A 70 1.25 5.63 11.51
CA ASN A 70 0.98 4.39 12.22
C ASN A 70 0.04 3.51 11.40
N LEU A 71 0.30 2.20 11.34
CA LEU A 71 -0.64 1.24 10.76
C LEU A 71 -1.54 0.65 11.85
N LYS A 72 -2.81 0.48 11.53
CA LYS A 72 -3.72 -0.40 12.28
C LYS A 72 -3.51 -1.84 11.82
N THR A 73 -3.94 -2.81 12.64
CA THR A 73 -4.08 -4.19 12.16
C THR A 73 -5.25 -4.31 11.20
N GLY A 74 -5.15 -5.14 10.17
CA GLY A 74 -6.09 -5.23 9.07
C GLY A 74 -5.77 -4.23 7.95
N ASP A 75 -6.80 -3.80 7.21
CA ASP A 75 -6.63 -2.98 6.02
C ASP A 75 -6.33 -1.50 6.36
N ASN A 76 -5.38 -0.92 5.63
CA ASN A 76 -5.01 0.50 5.69
C ASN A 76 -4.96 1.06 4.28
N GLU A 77 -5.50 2.27 4.09
CA GLU A 77 -5.48 2.99 2.82
C GLU A 77 -4.86 4.36 3.01
N PHE A 78 -3.96 4.73 2.11
CA PHE A 78 -3.31 6.03 2.09
C PHE A 78 -3.42 6.65 0.69
N PRO A 79 -3.97 7.88 0.57
CA PRO A 79 -3.99 8.57 -0.70
C PRO A 79 -2.57 9.01 -1.09
N LEU A 80 -2.24 8.84 -2.36
CA LEU A 80 -1.02 9.37 -2.97
C LEU A 80 -1.40 10.58 -3.82
N ASP A 81 -0.71 11.70 -3.61
CA ASP A 81 -0.86 12.87 -4.47
C ASP A 81 -0.31 12.54 -5.87
N LYS A 82 -1.19 12.64 -6.88
CA LYS A 82 -0.90 12.33 -8.29
C LYS A 82 0.05 13.34 -8.95
N ASP A 83 0.21 14.53 -8.37
CA ASP A 83 1.22 15.48 -8.85
C ASP A 83 2.66 15.03 -8.48
N SER A 84 2.77 14.08 -7.53
CA SER A 84 4.03 13.45 -7.12
C SER A 84 4.10 12.01 -7.63
N LYS A 85 4.66 11.80 -8.82
CA LYS A 85 4.67 10.48 -9.48
C LYS A 85 5.29 9.35 -8.65
N ASP A 86 6.42 9.62 -8.03
CA ASP A 86 7.20 8.61 -7.30
C ASP A 86 7.18 8.87 -5.79
N TYR A 87 7.02 7.80 -5.02
CA TYR A 87 7.16 7.77 -3.56
C TYR A 87 8.13 6.70 -3.11
N ALA A 88 8.86 6.96 -2.04
CA ALA A 88 9.53 5.93 -1.27
C ALA A 88 8.65 5.52 -0.09
N LEU A 89 8.42 4.22 0.03
CA LEU A 89 7.68 3.60 1.12
C LEU A 89 8.65 2.75 1.95
N TYR A 90 8.71 3.02 3.24
CA TYR A 90 9.53 2.29 4.19
C TYR A 90 8.65 1.66 5.27
N PHE A 91 8.75 0.35 5.47
CA PHE A 91 8.08 -0.37 6.54
C PHE A 91 8.95 -0.41 7.79
N ILE A 92 8.40 0.07 8.91
CA ILE A 92 9.04 0.11 10.22
C ILE A 92 8.31 -0.84 11.15
N LEU A 93 8.82 -2.07 11.23
CA LEU A 93 8.29 -3.13 12.06
C LEU A 93 8.80 -3.00 13.50
N PRO A 94 8.02 -3.45 14.51
CA PRO A 94 8.47 -3.46 15.89
C PRO A 94 9.69 -4.38 16.09
N ASP A 95 10.44 -4.13 17.16
CA ASP A 95 11.58 -4.92 17.63
C ASP A 95 12.79 -4.99 16.67
N ASN A 96 12.88 -4.08 15.69
CA ASN A 96 14.04 -3.92 14.82
C ASN A 96 14.48 -5.21 14.11
N LYS A 97 13.52 -6.11 13.82
CA LYS A 97 13.80 -7.33 13.08
C LYS A 97 14.35 -6.97 11.70
N SER A 98 15.58 -7.41 11.42
CA SER A 98 16.18 -7.24 10.10
C SER A 98 15.37 -8.06 9.08
N ILE A 99 14.73 -7.37 8.15
CA ILE A 99 13.96 -7.95 7.06
C ILE A 99 14.56 -7.43 5.76
N GLU A 100 14.74 -8.29 4.76
CA GLU A 100 15.43 -7.91 3.53
C GLU A 100 14.60 -6.92 2.68
N ASN A 101 13.29 -7.12 2.59
CA ASN A 101 12.40 -6.37 1.71
C ASN A 101 11.49 -5.41 2.49
N TRP A 102 12.07 -4.37 3.09
CA TRP A 102 11.34 -3.42 3.93
C TRP A 102 11.13 -2.04 3.28
N LYS A 103 11.68 -1.80 2.09
CA LYS A 103 11.60 -0.50 1.40
C LYS A 103 11.31 -0.66 -0.08
N TYR A 104 10.46 0.20 -0.61
CA TYR A 104 9.96 0.13 -2.00
C TYR A 104 9.87 1.53 -2.62
N ILE A 105 10.09 1.62 -3.93
CA ILE A 105 9.68 2.77 -4.74
C ILE A 105 8.33 2.42 -5.36
N ILE A 106 7.33 3.27 -5.15
CA ILE A 106 5.96 3.09 -5.63
C ILE A 106 5.51 4.30 -6.45
N SER A 107 4.52 4.10 -7.32
CA SER A 107 3.97 5.13 -8.20
C SER A 107 2.59 5.58 -7.73
N SER A 108 2.28 6.88 -7.80
CA SER A 108 0.93 7.42 -7.58
C SER A 108 -0.07 7.00 -8.66
N ASP A 109 0.43 6.58 -9.83
CA ASP A 109 -0.36 6.20 -11.00
C ASP A 109 -0.61 4.69 -11.04
N SER A 110 -0.57 4.03 -9.88
CA SER A 110 -0.71 2.58 -9.76
C SER A 110 -1.47 2.22 -8.49
N VAL A 111 -2.09 1.05 -8.50
CA VAL A 111 -2.57 0.39 -7.29
C VAL A 111 -1.38 -0.29 -6.64
N ASN A 112 -1.01 0.15 -5.43
CA ASN A 112 0.12 -0.40 -4.68
C ASN A 112 -0.42 -1.19 -3.49
N GLU A 113 -0.52 -2.50 -3.64
CA GLU A 113 -1.03 -3.40 -2.61
C GLU A 113 0.12 -4.12 -1.91
N PHE A 114 0.09 -4.13 -0.58
CA PHE A 114 1.06 -4.82 0.25
C PHE A 114 0.38 -5.62 1.36
N THR A 115 0.97 -6.75 1.70
CA THR A 115 0.58 -7.56 2.85
C THR A 115 1.76 -7.74 3.80
N ILE A 116 1.58 -7.35 5.05
CA ILE A 116 2.51 -7.65 6.16
C ILE A 116 1.98 -8.91 6.87
N LYS A 117 2.67 -10.03 6.69
CA LYS A 117 2.27 -11.33 7.24
C LYS A 117 2.56 -11.43 8.74
N ASN A 118 1.97 -12.45 9.38
CA ASN A 118 2.17 -12.72 10.80
C ASN A 118 3.64 -13.00 11.19
N ASP A 119 4.45 -13.49 10.25
CA ASP A 119 5.88 -13.72 10.44
C ASP A 119 6.74 -12.46 10.20
N SER A 120 6.09 -11.31 9.98
CA SER A 120 6.71 -10.01 9.65
C SER A 120 7.31 -9.91 8.24
N SER A 121 7.16 -10.93 7.39
CA SER A 121 7.49 -10.80 5.97
C SER A 121 6.52 -9.83 5.28
N ILE A 122 7.03 -9.12 4.27
CA ILE A 122 6.29 -8.13 3.49
C ILE A 122 6.22 -8.63 2.06
N GLU A 123 5.01 -8.71 1.52
CA GLU A 123 4.75 -9.04 0.12
C GLU A 123 4.10 -7.84 -0.56
N LYS A 124 4.47 -7.64 -1.82
CA LYS A 124 3.81 -6.70 -2.72
C LYS A 124 3.04 -7.52 -3.74
N ASP A 125 1.74 -7.23 -3.85
CA ASP A 125 0.85 -7.88 -4.82
C ASP A 125 0.89 -7.17 -6.20
#